data_AF-A0A8X6W877-F1
#
_entry.id   AF-A0A8X6W877-F1
#
_cell.length_a   1.000
_cell.length_b   1.000
_cell.length_c   1.000
_cell.angle_alpha   90.00
_cell.angle_beta   90.00
_cell.angle_gamma   90.00
#
_symmetry.space_group_name_H-M   'P 1'
#
loop_
_entity.id
_entity.type
_entity.pdbx_description
1 polymer ?
#
loop_
_entity_poly.entity_id
_entity_poly.type
_entity_poly.pdbx_seq_one_letter_code
_entity_poly.pdbx_strand_id
1 'polypeptide(L)' 'MTLSLIRQHYWIPDGRSTVRREIKRCIECCRFNSKPSYPKMGDLPKQRITQTRPFEIVGIDFARPILTQCQHL' A
#
# COMPACT_ATOMS: atom_id res chain seq x y z
N MET A 1 18.94 -10.19 -9.79
CA MET A 1 20.36 -9.99 -9.42
C MET A 1 20.84 -10.89 -8.27
N THR A 2 19.98 -11.27 -7.32
CA THR A 2 20.36 -12.14 -6.19
C THR A 2 20.84 -13.54 -6.60
N LEU A 3 20.09 -14.26 -7.44
CA LEU A 3 20.46 -15.62 -7.87
C LEU A 3 21.76 -15.65 -8.70
N SER A 4 22.04 -14.61 -9.47
CA SER A 4 23.27 -14.52 -10.28
C SER A 4 24.51 -14.36 -9.41
N LEU A 5 24.42 -13.61 -8.30
CA LEU A 5 25.53 -13.46 -7.35
C LEU A 5 25.81 -14.78 -6.61
N ILE A 6 24.77 -15.48 -6.15
CA ILE A 6 24.92 -16.77 -5.47
C ILE A 6 25.59 -17.81 -6.37
N ARG A 7 25.26 -17.80 -7.68
CA ARG A 7 25.83 -18.73 -8.66
C ARG A 7 27.31 -18.53 -8.97
N GLN A 8 27.90 -17.39 -8.59
CA GLN A 8 29.35 -17.19 -8.72
C GLN A 8 30.14 -18.09 -7.77
N HIS A 9 29.52 -18.52 -6.67
CA HIS A 9 30.19 -19.28 -5.61
C HIS A 9 29.54 -20.64 -5.32
N TYR A 10 28.24 -20.81 -5.63
CA TYR A 10 27.48 -21.99 -5.23
C TYR A 10 26.54 -22.48 -6.32
N TRP A 11 26.44 -23.82 -6.48
CA TRP A 11 25.43 -24.46 -7.30
C TRP A 11 24.34 -25.11 -6.44
N ILE A 12 23.25 -24.37 -6.22
CA ILE A 12 22.13 -24.81 -5.38
C ILE A 12 21.05 -25.46 -6.26
N PRO A 13 20.68 -26.73 -6.00
CA PRO A 13 19.52 -27.36 -6.65
C PRO A 13 18.26 -26.54 -6.43
N ASP A 14 17.51 -26.29 -7.50
CA ASP A 14 16.32 -25.43 -7.49
C ASP A 14 16.52 -24.05 -6.83
N GLY A 15 17.74 -23.49 -6.92
CA GLY A 15 18.08 -22.21 -6.26
C GLY A 15 17.18 -21.04 -6.67
N ARG A 16 16.53 -21.11 -7.84
CA ARG A 16 15.56 -20.08 -8.26
C ARG A 16 14.32 -20.06 -7.38
N SER A 17 13.79 -21.21 -6.98
CA SER A 17 12.58 -21.27 -6.13
C SER A 17 12.92 -20.78 -4.72
N THR A 18 14.06 -21.23 -4.17
CA THR A 18 14.56 -20.83 -2.85
C THR A 18 14.79 -19.33 -2.80
N VAL A 19 15.54 -18.76 -3.76
CA VAL A 19 15.79 -17.31 -3.80
C VAL A 19 14.48 -16.52 -3.93
N ARG A 20 13.52 -16.98 -4.75
CA ARG A 20 12.20 -16.33 -4.84
C ARG A 20 11.43 -16.40 -3.52
N ARG A 21 11.49 -17.51 -2.80
CA ARG A 21 10.83 -17.67 -1.50
C ARG A 21 11.40 -16.69 -0.48
N GLU A 22 12.72 -16.59 -0.40
CA GLU A 22 13.35 -15.69 0.57
C GLU A 22 13.12 -14.20 0.22
N ILE A 23 13.14 -13.83 -1.06
CA ILE A 23 12.78 -12.47 -1.49
C ILE A 23 11.33 -12.11 -1.11
N LYS A 24 10.40 -13.07 -1.24
CA LYS A 24 8.99 -12.87 -0.82
C LYS A 24 8.80 -12.77 0.70
N ARG A 25 9.75 -13.25 1.50
CA ARG A 25 9.72 -13.13 2.97
C ARG A 25 10.37 -11.84 3.46
N CYS A 26 11.28 -11.26 2.67
CA CYS A 26 11.91 -10.00 2.99
C CYS A 26 10.92 -8.83 2.86
N ILE A 27 10.63 -8.16 3.99
CA ILE A 27 9.69 -7.05 4.08
C ILE A 27 10.12 -5.88 3.18
N GLU A 28 11.41 -5.52 3.20
CA GLU A 28 11.95 -4.44 2.38
C GLU A 28 11.79 -4.75 0.89
N CYS A 29 12.16 -5.96 0.47
CA CYS A 29 11.99 -6.42 -0.90
C CYS A 29 10.51 -6.41 -1.31
N CYS A 30 9.61 -6.82 -0.43
CA CYS A 30 8.17 -6.76 -0.70
C CYS A 30 7.71 -5.31 -0.84
N ARG A 31 8.15 -4.40 0.02
CA ARG A 31 7.80 -2.98 -0.03
C ARG A 31 8.21 -2.35 -1.36
N PHE A 32 9.46 -2.52 -1.76
CA PHE A 32 10.02 -1.90 -2.96
C PHE A 32 9.63 -2.58 -4.27
N ASN A 33 9.35 -3.89 -4.27
CA ASN A 33 8.93 -4.63 -5.47
C ASN A 33 7.41 -4.83 -5.56
N SER A 34 6.63 -4.34 -4.59
CA SER A 34 5.18 -4.45 -4.63
C SER A 34 4.63 -3.71 -5.85
N LYS A 35 3.69 -4.36 -6.54
CA LYS A 35 2.95 -3.69 -7.62
C LYS A 35 1.91 -2.76 -7.00
N PRO A 36 1.64 -1.59 -7.61
CA PRO A 36 0.53 -0.76 -7.19
C PRO A 36 -0.76 -1.57 -7.28
N SER A 37 -1.47 -1.68 -6.15
CA SER A 37 -2.80 -2.28 -6.11
C SER A 37 -3.80 -1.14 -6.19
N TYR A 38 -4.58 -1.10 -7.27
CA TYR A 38 -5.71 -0.19 -7.35
C TYR A 38 -6.82 -0.72 -6.45
N PRO A 39 -7.39 0.12 -5.56
CA PRO A 39 -8.56 -0.30 -4.80
C PRO A 39 -9.68 -0.63 -5.79
N LYS A 40 -10.39 -1.74 -5.55
CA LYS A 40 -11.63 -2.01 -6.28
C LYS A 40 -12.61 -0.89 -5.93
N MET A 41 -13.00 -0.10 -6.92
CA MET A 41 -14.00 0.94 -6.73
C MET A 41 -15.34 0.26 -6.43
N GLY A 42 -15.94 0.59 -5.30
CA GLY A 42 -17.34 0.27 -5.03
C GLY A 42 -18.27 1.21 -5.78
N ASP A 43 -19.56 0.87 -5.80
CA ASP A 43 -20.58 1.74 -6.36
C ASP A 43 -20.59 3.09 -5.64
N LEU A 44 -20.71 4.18 -6.42
CA LEU A 44 -20.83 5.51 -5.85
C LEU A 44 -22.22 5.67 -5.22
N PRO A 45 -22.32 6.33 -4.04
CA PRO A 45 -23.63 6.63 -3.46
C PRO A 45 -24.42 7.55 -4.39
N LYS A 46 -25.74 7.39 -4.43
CA LYS A 46 -26.64 8.15 -5.33
C LYS A 46 -26.43 9.65 -5.24
N GLN A 47 -26.15 10.17 -4.05
CA GLN A 47 -25.87 11.57 -3.76
C GLN A 47 -24.65 12.12 -4.53
N ARG A 48 -23.69 11.28 -4.93
CA ARG A 48 -22.51 11.69 -5.72
C ARG A 48 -22.73 11.66 -7.24
N ILE A 49 -23.82 11.04 -7.71
CA ILE A 49 -24.09 10.87 -9.16
C ILE A 49 -25.38 11.53 -9.61
N THR A 50 -26.22 11.99 -8.67
CA THR A 50 -27.46 12.70 -8.97
C THR A 50 -27.16 14.20 -9.10
N GLN A 51 -27.62 14.82 -10.18
CA GLN A 51 -27.50 16.26 -10.36
C GLN A 51 -28.41 17.00 -9.37
N THR A 52 -27.86 17.97 -8.66
CA THR A 52 -28.57 18.81 -7.69
C THR A 52 -28.23 20.27 -7.88
N ARG A 53 -29.01 21.17 -7.28
CA ARG A 53 -28.68 22.60 -7.27
C ARG A 53 -27.38 22.84 -6.47
N PRO A 54 -26.64 23.91 -6.76
CA PRO A 54 -25.49 24.30 -5.95
C PRO A 54 -25.88 24.40 -4.47
N PHE A 55 -25.05 23.84 -3.59
CA PHE A 55 -25.23 23.83 -2.12
C PHE A 55 -26.42 23.00 -1.58
N GLU A 56 -27.10 22.21 -2.41
CA GLU A 56 -28.22 21.35 -1.98
C GLU A 56 -27.75 20.14 -1.16
N ILE A 57 -26.56 19.60 -1.45
CA ILE A 57 -25.94 18.48 -0.74
C ILE A 57 -24.54 18.92 -0.27
N VAL A 58 -24.32 18.94 1.04
CA VAL A 58 -23.03 19.32 1.66
C VAL A 58 -22.54 18.20 2.56
N GLY A 59 -21.28 17.81 2.42
CA GLY A 59 -20.61 16.88 3.33
C GLY A 59 -20.00 17.62 4.51
N ILE A 60 -20.25 17.14 5.73
CA ILE A 60 -19.64 17.64 6.96
C ILE A 60 -18.79 16.51 7.52
N ASP A 61 -17.50 16.78 7.74
CA ASP A 61 -16.58 15.86 8.41
C ASP A 61 -16.08 16.51 9.70
N PHE A 62 -16.20 15.78 10.81
CA PHE A 62 -15.72 16.26 12.10
C PHE A 62 -14.32 15.75 12.33
N ALA A 63 -13.37 16.67 12.44
CA ALA A 63 -12.04 16.32 12.94
C ALA A 63 -12.18 15.76 14.37
N ARG A 64 -11.44 14.70 14.66
CA ARG A 64 -11.29 14.19 16.04
C ARG A 64 -10.65 15.27 16.93
N PRO A 65 -10.75 15.15 18.27
CA PRO A 65 -10.17 16.14 19.18
C PRO A 65 -8.73 16.48 18.82
N ILE A 66 -8.50 17.73 18.42
CA ILE A 66 -7.17 18.26 18.19
C ILE A 66 -6.62 18.61 19.58
N LEU A 67 -5.99 17.63 20.21
CA LEU A 67 -5.24 17.86 21.43
C LEU A 67 -3.95 18.58 21.05
N THR A 68 -3.92 19.90 21.22
CA THR A 68 -2.66 20.65 21.22
C THR A 68 -1.87 20.21 22.45
N GLN A 69 -0.86 19.36 22.27
CA GLN A 69 0.13 19.17 23.32
C GLN A 69 0.97 20.45 23.42
N CYS A 70 0.60 21.32 24.36
CA CYS A 70 1.61 22.14 25.02
C CYS A 70 2.19 21.29 26.15
N GLN A 71 3.18 20.46 25.84
CA GLN A 71 4.10 19.94 26.86
C GLN A 71 5.46 20.59 26.63
N HIS A 72 5.56 21.83 27.11
CA HIS A 72 6.82 22.35 27.60
C HIS A 72 6.80 22.12 29.11
N LEU A 73 7.39 21.00 29.54
CA LEU A 73 8.07 20.79 30.82
C LEU A 73 8.99 19.58 30.63
#